data_AF-A0A8X7UXC8-F1
#
_entry.id   AF-A0A8X7UXC8-F1
#
_cell.length_a   1.000
_cell.length_b   1.000
_cell.length_c   1.000
_cell.angle_alpha   90.00
_cell.angle_beta   90.00
_cell.angle_gamma   90.00
#
_symmetry.space_group_name_H-M   'P 1'
#
loop_
_entity.id
_entity.type
_entity.pdbx_description
1 polymer ?
#
loop_
_entity_poly.entity_id
_entity_poly.type
_entity_poly.pdbx_seq_one_letter_code
_entity_poly.pdbx_strand_id
1 'polypeptide(L)'
;MGAAYKTAKTGVGMASMGVTRPELVMKSIVLVVMVGVLGIYGFDHSCDHQYWNQPKGKSYYLFDGYDHLSSGLACGLVGLSTGMAIGIIGEAGVR
;
A
#
# COMPACT_ATOMS: atom_id res chain seq x y z
N MET A 1 7.60 0.08 3.88
CA MET A 1 7.87 1.53 3.72
C MET A 1 6.70 2.32 3.16
N GLY A 2 6.14 1.96 1.99
CA GLY A 2 5.07 2.75 1.36
C GLY A 2 3.87 3.03 2.26
N ALA A 3 3.30 2.01 2.92
CA ALA A 3 2.14 2.17 3.81
C ALA A 3 2.36 3.18 4.95
N ALA A 4 3.50 3.09 5.65
CA ALA A 4 3.79 3.96 6.80
C ALA A 4 3.91 5.45 6.42
N TYR A 5 4.58 5.77 5.31
CA TYR A 5 4.69 7.15 4.83
C TYR A 5 3.32 7.75 4.46
N LYS A 6 2.45 6.94 3.85
CA LYS A 6 1.11 7.36 3.43
C LYS A 6 0.21 7.63 4.64
N THR A 7 0.23 6.73 5.63
CA THR A 7 -0.50 6.90 6.89
C THR A 7 -0.04 8.15 7.64
N ALA A 8 1.26 8.45 7.63
CA ALA A 8 1.78 9.68 8.22
C ALA A 8 1.23 10.92 7.51
N LYS A 9 1.23 10.96 6.17
CA LYS A 9 0.71 12.12 5.42
C LYS A 9 -0.80 12.30 5.60
N THR A 10 -1.59 11.23 5.54
CA THR A 10 -3.05 11.30 5.78
C THR A 10 -3.37 11.64 7.24
N GLY A 11 -2.55 11.17 8.18
CA GLY A 11 -2.73 11.43 9.62
C GLY A 11 -2.56 12.89 10.01
N VAL A 12 -1.60 13.61 9.38
CA VAL A 12 -1.43 15.07 9.60
C VAL A 12 -2.67 15.84 9.12
N GLY A 13 -3.24 15.48 7.97
CA GLY A 13 -4.50 16.07 7.49
C GLY A 13 -5.67 15.78 8.43
N MET A 14 -5.82 14.54 8.89
CA MET A 14 -6.86 14.17 9.86
C MET A 14 -6.72 14.90 11.20
N ALA A 15 -5.50 15.09 11.70
CA ALA A 15 -5.25 15.85 12.93
C ALA A 15 -5.71 17.32 12.78
N SER A 16 -5.47 17.93 11.62
CA SER A 16 -5.99 19.26 11.31
C SER A 16 -7.51 19.31 11.23
N MET A 17 -8.16 18.30 10.62
CA MET A 17 -9.64 18.21 10.56
C MET A 17 -10.28 18.02 11.93
N GLY A 18 -9.63 17.31 12.84
CA GLY A 18 -10.15 17.08 14.19
C GLY A 18 -10.33 18.34 15.02
N VAL A 19 -9.57 19.40 14.71
CA VAL A 19 -9.67 20.69 15.41
C VAL A 19 -10.70 21.60 14.75
N THR A 20 -10.80 21.60 13.42
CA THR A 20 -11.71 22.51 12.68
C THR A 20 -13.13 21.95 12.53
N ARG A 21 -13.29 20.66 12.21
CA ARG A 21 -14.60 20.03 11.92
C ARG A 21 -14.59 18.54 12.34
N PRO A 22 -14.82 18.22 13.62
CA PRO A 22 -14.70 16.86 14.14
C PRO A 22 -15.70 15.86 13.52
N GLU A 23 -16.82 16.34 12.97
CA GLU A 23 -17.84 15.52 12.30
C GLU A 23 -17.30 14.83 11.03
N LEU A 24 -16.34 15.45 10.34
CA LEU A 24 -15.73 14.90 9.11
C LEU A 24 -14.64 13.87 9.41
N VAL A 25 -14.12 13.81 10.65
CA VAL A 25 -13.06 12.88 11.05
C VAL A 25 -13.50 11.44 10.91
N MET A 26 -14.72 11.11 11.36
CA MET A 26 -15.24 9.73 11.26
C MET A 26 -15.30 9.23 9.82
N LYS A 27 -15.57 10.12 8.86
CA LYS A 27 -15.62 9.77 7.44
C LYS A 27 -14.23 9.64 6.81
N SER A 28 -13.28 10.44 7.29
CA SER A 28 -11.87 10.39 6.84
C SER A 28 -11.10 9.14 7.30
N ILE A 29 -11.57 8.43 8.34
CA ILE A 29 -11.00 7.12 8.77
C ILE A 29 -11.03 6.08 7.64
N VAL A 30 -12.02 6.14 6.74
CA VAL A 30 -12.11 5.21 5.60
C VAL A 30 -10.87 5.30 4.69
N LEU A 31 -10.26 6.48 4.57
CA LEU A 31 -9.03 6.67 3.80
C LEU A 31 -7.83 5.97 4.44
N VAL A 32 -7.75 5.97 5.78
CA VAL A 32 -6.68 5.27 6.50
C VAL A 32 -6.80 3.75 6.33
N VAL A 33 -8.04 3.24 6.33
CA VAL A 33 -8.32 1.82 6.08
C VAL A 33 -7.93 1.44 4.65
N MET A 34 -8.24 2.28 3.66
CA MET A 34 -7.85 2.05 2.26
C MET A 34 -6.33 1.99 2.06
N VAL A 35 -5.55 2.82 2.77
CA VAL A 35 -4.09 2.72 2.77
C VAL A 35 -3.62 1.41 3.42
N GLY A 36 -4.29 0.97 4.48
CA GLY A 36 -3.97 -0.27 5.20
C GLY A 36 -4.18 -1.53 4.35
N VAL A 37 -5.33 -1.66 3.70
CA VAL A 37 -5.66 -2.83 2.87
C VAL A 37 -4.69 -2.97 1.68
N LEU A 38 -4.26 -1.85 1.08
CA LEU A 38 -3.26 -1.86 0.00
C LEU A 38 -1.91 -2.45 0.45
N GLY A 39 -1.56 -2.32 1.73
CA GLY A 39 -0.38 -2.94 2.31
C GLY A 39 -0.51 -4.46 2.48
N ILE A 40 -1.72 -4.94 2.79
CA ILE A 40 -2.01 -6.38 2.95
C ILE A 40 -1.94 -7.10 1.60
N TYR A 41 -2.42 -6.48 0.52
CA TYR A 41 -2.33 -7.06 -0.83
C TYR A 41 -0.89 -7.31 -1.29
N GLY A 42 0.05 -6.41 -0.96
CA GLY A 42 1.47 -6.61 -1.29
C GLY A 42 2.11 -7.72 -0.45
N PHE A 43 1.67 -7.90 0.79
CA PHE A 43 2.11 -9.00 1.65
C PHE A 43 1.61 -10.36 1.14
N ASP A 44 0.33 -10.44 0.78
CA ASP A 44 -0.29 -11.65 0.24
C ASP A 44 0.43 -12.15 -1.03
N HIS A 45 0.72 -11.23 -1.97
CA HIS A 45 1.49 -11.55 -3.18
C HIS A 45 2.91 -12.05 -2.87
N SER A 46 3.53 -11.58 -1.79
CA SER A 46 4.86 -12.05 -1.38
C SER A 46 4.82 -13.47 -0.81
N CYS A 47 3.75 -13.81 -0.08
CA CYS A 47 3.52 -15.15 0.46
C CYS A 47 3.17 -16.17 -0.63
N ASP A 48 2.35 -15.79 -1.61
CA ASP A 48 2.00 -16.65 -2.74
C ASP A 48 3.25 -17.05 -3.55
N HIS A 49 4.13 -16.08 -3.78
CA HIS A 49 5.41 -16.32 -4.42
C HIS A 49 6.27 -17.33 -3.65
N GLN A 50 6.36 -17.21 -2.33
CA GLN A 50 7.11 -18.16 -1.49
C GLN A 50 6.51 -19.58 -1.52
N TYR A 51 5.18 -19.69 -1.63
CA TYR A 51 4.49 -20.97 -1.68
C TYR A 51 4.67 -21.68 -3.03
N TRP A 52 4.56 -20.94 -4.15
CA TRP A 52 4.77 -21.50 -5.49
C TRP A 52 6.22 -21.93 -5.73
N ASN A 53 7.16 -21.22 -5.10
CA ASN A 53 8.58 -21.43 -5.27
C ASN A 53 9.17 -22.59 -4.45
N GLN A 54 8.32 -23.42 -3.83
CA GLN A 54 8.81 -24.59 -3.11
C GLN A 54 9.56 -25.53 -4.08
N PRO A 55 10.80 -25.94 -3.75
CA PRO A 55 11.64 -26.74 -4.63
C PRO A 55 11.11 -28.18 -4.71
N LYS A 56 10.02 -28.37 -5.44
CA LYS A 56 9.54 -29.68 -5.90
C LYS A 56 10.32 -30.08 -7.15
N GLY A 57 11.64 -30.20 -7.02
CA GLY A 57 12.52 -30.79 -8.05
C GLY A 57 12.65 -30.07 -9.40
N LYS A 58 12.21 -28.81 -9.54
CA LYS A 58 12.35 -28.03 -10.77
C LYS A 58 13.60 -27.15 -10.71
N SER A 59 14.45 -27.19 -11.75
CA SER A 59 15.57 -26.25 -11.87
C SER A 59 15.06 -24.83 -12.00
N TYR A 60 15.62 -23.93 -11.19
CA TYR A 60 15.33 -22.50 -11.29
C TYR A 60 15.94 -21.95 -12.58
N TYR A 61 15.10 -21.58 -13.54
CA TYR A 61 15.61 -20.92 -14.74
C TYR A 61 15.85 -19.44 -14.44
N LEU A 62 16.88 -18.86 -15.08
CA LEU A 62 17.19 -17.43 -14.97
C LEU A 62 15.97 -16.55 -15.32
N PHE A 63 15.13 -17.03 -16.25
CA PHE A 63 13.89 -16.36 -16.67
C PHE A 63 12.87 -16.24 -15.53
N ASP A 64 12.66 -17.30 -14.74
CA ASP A 64 11.74 -17.27 -13.58
C ASP A 64 12.23 -16.27 -12.53
N GLY A 65 13.55 -16.16 -12.32
CA GLY A 65 14.13 -15.17 -11.41
C GLY A 65 13.88 -13.72 -11.83
N TYR A 66 13.93 -13.41 -13.13
CA TYR A 66 13.62 -12.08 -13.65
C TYR A 66 12.12 -11.76 -13.58
N ASP A 67 11.26 -12.75 -13.85
CA ASP A 67 9.80 -12.58 -13.73
C ASP A 67 9.38 -12.30 -12.28
N HIS A 68 9.98 -13.02 -11.34
CA HIS A 68 9.78 -12.84 -9.90
C HIS A 68 10.26 -11.47 -9.39
N LEU A 69 11.42 -11.01 -9.87
CA LEU A 69 11.91 -9.66 -9.55
C LEU A 69 11.01 -8.57 -10.15
N SER A 70 10.58 -8.76 -11.41
CA SER A 70 9.76 -7.80 -12.15
C SER A 70 8.36 -7.66 -11.52
N SER A 71 7.72 -8.78 -11.18
CA SER A 71 6.40 -8.79 -10.54
C SER A 71 6.43 -8.11 -9.17
N GLY A 72 7.46 -8.39 -8.35
CA GLY A 72 7.67 -7.73 -7.07
C GLY A 72 7.88 -6.21 -7.19
N LEU A 73 8.68 -5.78 -8.17
CA LEU A 73 8.99 -4.36 -8.40
C LEU A 73 7.76 -3.61 -8.95
N ALA A 74 7.03 -4.19 -9.89
CA ALA A 74 5.80 -3.62 -10.45
C ALA A 74 4.72 -3.43 -9.37
N CYS A 75 4.45 -4.46 -8.57
CA CYS A 75 3.47 -4.39 -7.48
C CYS A 75 3.89 -3.36 -6.41
N GLY A 76 5.18 -3.33 -6.04
CA GLY A 76 5.72 -2.38 -5.07
C GLY A 76 5.60 -0.92 -5.50
N LEU A 77 5.92 -0.60 -6.77
CA LEU A 77 5.81 0.75 -7.32
C LEU A 77 4.35 1.21 -7.50
N VAL A 78 3.47 0.33 -7.98
CA VAL A 78 2.02 0.62 -8.06
C VAL A 78 1.50 0.93 -6.66
N GLY A 79 1.82 0.08 -5.68
CA GLY A 79 1.47 0.31 -4.28
C GLY A 79 1.91 1.69 -3.81
N LEU A 80 3.16 2.09 -4.08
CA LEU A 80 3.68 3.41 -3.73
C LEU A 80 2.90 4.56 -4.39
N SER A 81 2.67 4.49 -5.71
CA SER A 81 1.96 5.53 -6.48
C SER A 81 0.50 5.72 -6.03
N THR A 82 -0.25 4.63 -5.91
CA THR A 82 -1.66 4.64 -5.46
C THR A 82 -1.78 5.27 -4.09
N GLY A 83 -0.83 4.97 -3.21
CA GLY A 83 -0.85 5.57 -1.88
C GLY A 83 -0.43 7.04 -1.82
N MET A 84 0.41 7.52 -2.73
CA MET A 84 0.63 8.95 -2.90
C MET A 84 -0.66 9.65 -3.34
N ALA A 85 -1.37 9.09 -4.31
CA ALA A 85 -2.65 9.63 -4.77
C ALA A 85 -3.69 9.67 -3.63
N ILE A 86 -3.84 8.59 -2.86
CA ILE A 86 -4.73 8.55 -1.68
C ILE A 86 -4.29 9.59 -0.64
N GLY A 87 -2.99 9.78 -0.41
CA GLY A 87 -2.47 10.80 0.49
C GLY A 87 -2.80 12.23 0.04
N ILE A 88 -2.78 12.51 -1.26
CA ILE A 88 -3.18 13.81 -1.82
C ILE A 88 -4.70 13.99 -1.71
N ILE A 89 -5.49 12.95 -2.00
CA ILE A 89 -6.95 12.97 -1.85
C ILE A 89 -7.34 13.19 -0.39
N GLY A 90 -6.62 12.58 0.56
CA GLY A 90 -6.86 12.78 1.98
C GLY A 90 -6.54 14.20 2.45
N GLU A 91 -5.53 14.84 1.85
CA GLU A 91 -5.24 16.26 2.10
C GLU A 91 -6.29 17.18 1.45
N ALA A 92 -6.80 16.82 0.27
CA ALA A 92 -7.88 17.56 -0.39
C ALA A 92 -9.21 17.45 0.37
N GLY A 93 -9.51 16.30 0.99
CA GLY A 93 -10.73 16.11 1.79
C GLY A 93 -10.75 16.89 3.11
N VAL A 94 -9.62 17.48 3.52
CA VAL A 94 -9.47 18.32 4.72
C VAL A 94 -9.90 19.76 4.48
N ARG A 95 -9.75 20.24 3.24
CA ARG A 95 -10.00 21.62 2.83
C ARG A 95 -11.40 21.75 2.25
#